data_AF-A0AA40WYA4-F1
#
_entry.id   AF-A0AA40WYA4-F1
#
_cell.length_a   1.000
_cell.length_b   1.000
_cell.length_c   1.000
_cell.angle_alpha   90.00
_cell.angle_beta   90.00
_cell.angle_gamma   90.00
#
_symmetry.space_group_name_H-M   'P 1'
#
loop_
_entity.id
_entity.type
_entity.pdbx_description
1 polymer ?
#
loop_
_entity_poly.entity_id
_entity_poly.type
_entity_poly.pdbx_seq_one_letter_code
_entity_poly.pdbx_strand_id
1 'polypeptide(L)'
;MKILPIFAAALITTASFSALAASEISAAQVQTNNYQSLGVVDVRQDNTADMSLKAAVNEKASQEGATHYRIIGVSTPGDSSLSRASVELYR
;
A
#
# COMPACT_ATOMS: atom_id res chain seq x y z
N MET A 1 -36.11 31.90 -30.73
CA MET A 1 -34.70 31.47 -30.74
C MET A 1 -34.07 31.80 -29.40
N LYS A 2 -33.06 31.01 -28.95
CA LYS A 2 -32.37 31.01 -27.65
C LYS A 2 -33.11 30.21 -26.56
N ILE A 3 -32.47 29.32 -25.79
CA ILE A 3 -31.05 28.94 -25.62
C ILE A 3 -31.06 27.52 -25.04
N LEU A 4 -30.37 26.57 -25.68
CA LEU A 4 -30.13 25.23 -25.08
C LEU A 4 -29.17 25.39 -23.89
N PRO A 5 -29.43 24.78 -22.73
CA PRO A 5 -28.43 24.71 -21.67
C PRO A 5 -27.35 23.72 -22.12
N ILE A 6 -26.13 24.23 -22.28
CA ILE A 6 -24.94 23.43 -22.55
C ILE A 6 -24.67 22.62 -21.28
N PHE A 7 -25.04 21.34 -21.30
CA PHE A 7 -24.63 20.39 -20.29
C PHE A 7 -23.11 20.23 -20.37
N ALA A 8 -22.41 20.84 -19.41
CA ALA A 8 -20.99 20.59 -19.19
C ALA A 8 -20.82 19.13 -18.72
N ALA A 9 -20.55 18.23 -19.66
CA ALA A 9 -20.13 16.88 -19.35
C ALA A 9 -18.72 16.95 -18.76
N ALA A 10 -18.65 17.01 -17.42
CA ALA A 10 -17.40 16.85 -16.69
C ALA A 10 -16.90 15.42 -16.93
N LEU A 11 -15.92 15.28 -17.82
CA LEU A 11 -15.23 14.03 -18.06
C LEU A 11 -14.44 13.67 -16.80
N ILE A 12 -14.97 12.76 -15.99
CA ILE A 12 -14.22 12.19 -14.86
C ILE A 12 -13.17 11.27 -15.46
N THR A 13 -11.96 11.80 -15.71
CA THR A 13 -10.82 10.98 -16.08
C THR A 13 -10.45 10.13 -14.87
N THR A 14 -10.96 8.91 -14.81
CA THR A 14 -10.46 7.89 -13.90
C THR A 14 -9.05 7.54 -14.35
N ALA A 15 -8.04 8.14 -13.73
CA ALA A 15 -6.67 7.70 -13.89
C ALA A 15 -6.59 6.27 -13.37
N SER A 16 -6.49 5.29 -14.27
CA SER A 16 -6.20 3.90 -13.92
C SER A 16 -4.74 3.83 -13.51
N PHE A 17 -4.50 3.74 -12.21
CA PHE A 17 -3.17 3.51 -11.68
C PHE A 17 -2.82 2.03 -11.89
N SER A 18 -1.83 1.77 -12.74
CA SER A 18 -1.22 0.45 -12.84
C SER A 18 -0.75 0.03 -11.45
N ALA A 19 -1.15 -1.16 -10.99
CA ALA A 19 -0.72 -1.73 -9.72
C ALA A 19 0.81 -1.93 -9.76
N LEU A 20 1.54 -0.92 -9.28
CA LEU A 20 2.97 -1.01 -9.06
C LEU A 20 3.19 -1.87 -7.81
N ALA A 21 4.18 -2.76 -7.87
CA ALA A 21 4.63 -3.47 -6.68
C ALA A 21 5.05 -2.43 -5.65
N ALA A 22 4.57 -2.57 -4.42
CA ALA A 22 4.81 -1.60 -3.36
C ALA A 22 6.31 -1.56 -3.02
N SER A 23 6.88 -0.36 -2.93
CA SER A 23 8.29 -0.19 -2.57
C SER A 23 8.45 0.12 -1.09
N GLU A 24 9.48 -0.44 -0.47
CA GLU A 24 9.86 -0.06 0.88
C GLU A 24 10.43 1.36 0.89
N ILE A 25 9.89 2.24 1.74
CA ILE A 25 10.35 3.63 1.91
C ILE A 25 10.75 3.91 3.35
N SER A 26 11.73 4.79 3.52
CA SER A 26 12.18 5.26 4.83
C SER A 26 11.34 6.44 5.33
N ALA A 27 11.35 6.67 6.65
CA ALA A 27 10.63 7.78 7.27
C ALA A 27 10.96 9.16 6.66
N ALA A 28 12.21 9.38 6.23
CA ALA A 28 12.63 10.60 5.57
C ALA A 28 11.95 10.81 4.20
N GLN A 29 11.73 9.72 3.44
CA GLN A 29 11.05 9.77 2.15
C GLN A 29 9.55 10.03 2.33
N VAL A 30 8.95 9.47 3.39
CA VAL A 30 7.56 9.74 3.78
C VAL A 30 7.33 11.24 3.93
N GLN A 31 8.21 11.89 4.69
CA GLN A 31 8.12 13.32 5.02
C GLN A 31 8.41 14.22 3.81
N THR A 32 9.39 13.85 2.98
CA THR A 32 9.81 14.67 1.83
C THR A 32 8.79 14.67 0.70
N ASN A 33 8.12 13.53 0.46
CA ASN A 33 7.21 13.35 -0.68
C ASN A 33 5.73 13.55 -0.33
N ASN A 34 5.40 13.85 0.94
CA ASN A 34 4.01 14.00 1.40
C ASN A 34 3.08 12.84 0.99
N TYR A 35 3.56 11.60 1.12
CA TYR A 35 2.75 10.43 0.79
C TYR A 35 1.49 10.36 1.66
N GLN A 36 0.40 9.87 1.08
CA GLN A 36 -0.84 9.68 1.81
C GLN A 36 -0.83 8.34 2.55
N SER A 37 -0.86 8.37 3.88
CA SER A 37 -0.99 7.16 4.69
C SER A 37 -2.34 6.49 4.42
N LEU A 38 -2.29 5.22 4.03
CA LEU A 38 -3.46 4.35 3.83
C LEU A 38 -3.83 3.61 5.12
N GLY A 39 -2.92 3.57 6.10
CA GLY A 39 -3.11 2.89 7.37
C GLY A 39 -2.00 1.89 7.67
N VAL A 40 -2.11 1.23 8.82
CA VAL A 40 -1.18 0.20 9.26
C VAL A 40 -1.82 -1.17 9.05
N VAL A 41 -1.10 -2.08 8.42
CA VAL A 41 -1.53 -3.47 8.27
C VAL A 41 -0.53 -4.41 8.91
N ASP A 42 -1.05 -5.42 9.59
CA ASP A 42 -0.27 -6.54 10.06
C ASP A 42 -0.21 -7.62 8.98
N VAL A 43 1.00 -8.09 8.72
CA VAL A 43 1.31 -9.15 7.78
C VAL A 43 1.97 -10.27 8.56
N ARG A 44 1.41 -11.47 8.47
CA ARG A 44 2.00 -12.66 9.06
C ARG A 44 2.76 -13.39 7.96
N GLN A 45 3.95 -13.89 8.29
CA GLN A 45 4.64 -14.84 7.43
C GLN A 45 3.77 -16.10 7.36
N ASP A 46 3.44 -16.55 6.16
CA ASP A 46 2.76 -17.83 5.99
C ASP A 46 3.82 -18.95 6.02
N ASN A 47 3.59 -20.00 6.80
CA ASN A 47 4.48 -21.17 6.82
C ASN A 47 4.27 -22.09 5.61
N THR A 48 3.21 -21.87 4.84
CA THR A 48 2.85 -22.73 3.70
C THR A 48 3.51 -22.31 2.39
N ALA A 49 4.05 -21.10 2.32
CA ALA A 49 4.80 -20.61 1.18
C ALA A 49 6.25 -20.32 1.59
N ASP A 50 7.23 -20.74 0.78
CA ASP A 50 8.65 -20.30 0.88
C ASP A 50 8.83 -18.79 0.63
N MET A 51 7.74 -18.03 0.70
CA MET A 51 7.69 -16.60 0.49
C MET A 51 8.28 -15.88 1.70
N SER A 52 9.29 -15.04 1.45
CA SER A 52 9.82 -14.15 2.47
C SER A 52 8.74 -13.22 3.02
N LEU A 53 8.77 -12.91 4.31
CA LEU A 53 7.86 -11.96 4.96
C LEU A 53 7.75 -10.62 4.18
N LYS A 54 8.84 -10.17 3.57
CA LYS A 54 8.87 -8.95 2.74
C LYS A 54 8.03 -9.09 1.46
N ALA A 55 8.05 -10.25 0.82
CA ALA A 55 7.25 -10.51 -0.36
C ALA A 55 5.75 -10.57 0.00
N ALA A 56 5.41 -11.21 1.13
CA ALA A 56 4.04 -11.21 1.65
C ALA A 56 3.55 -9.78 1.99
N VAL A 57 4.43 -8.95 2.56
CA VAL A 57 4.15 -7.53 2.80
C VAL A 57 3.89 -6.79 1.50
N ASN A 58 4.75 -6.97 0.50
CA ASN A 58 4.63 -6.29 -0.78
C ASN A 58 3.32 -6.67 -1.49
N GLU A 59 2.98 -7.95 -1.49
CA GLU A 59 1.73 -8.44 -2.07
C GLU A 59 0.51 -7.87 -1.34
N LYS A 60 0.50 -7.91 0.00
CA LYS A 60 -0.57 -7.30 0.81
C LYS A 60 -0.68 -5.79 0.56
N ALA A 61 0.44 -5.07 0.53
CA ALA A 61 0.48 -3.65 0.26
C ALA A 61 -0.10 -3.32 -1.12
N SER A 62 0.26 -4.10 -2.16
CA SER A 62 -0.27 -3.93 -3.51
C SER A 62 -1.78 -4.21 -3.59
N GLN A 63 -2.26 -5.24 -2.87
CA GLN A 63 -3.69 -5.56 -2.78
C GLN A 63 -4.51 -4.44 -2.11
N GLU A 64 -3.94 -3.79 -1.09
CA GLU A 64 -4.55 -2.63 -0.40
C GLU A 64 -4.43 -1.32 -1.22
N GLY A 65 -3.81 -1.37 -2.41
CA GLY A 65 -3.61 -0.21 -3.27
C GLY A 65 -2.49 0.72 -2.82
N ALA A 66 -1.58 0.24 -1.97
CA ALA A 66 -0.39 0.96 -1.56
C ALA A 66 0.69 0.86 -2.64
N THR A 67 1.27 2.01 -2.99
CA THR A 67 2.43 2.10 -3.89
C THR A 67 3.75 2.03 -3.10
N HIS A 68 3.69 2.34 -1.81
CA HIS A 68 4.84 2.32 -0.92
C HIS A 68 4.45 1.78 0.46
N TYR A 69 5.40 1.21 1.18
CA TYR A 69 5.21 0.76 2.56
C TYR A 69 6.43 1.07 3.43
N ARG A 70 6.22 1.16 4.75
CA ARG A 70 7.28 1.27 5.74
C ARG A 70 7.07 0.24 6.82
N ILE A 71 8.10 -0.56 7.09
CA ILE A 71 8.08 -1.49 8.22
C ILE A 71 8.24 -0.68 9.50
N ILE A 72 7.24 -0.74 10.38
CA ILE A 72 7.24 -0.02 11.67
C ILE A 72 7.50 -0.97 12.85
N GLY A 73 7.34 -2.28 12.65
CA GLY A 73 7.65 -3.27 13.65
C GLY A 73 7.73 -4.67 13.06
N VAL A 74 8.65 -5.48 13.59
CA VAL A 74 8.72 -6.91 13.32
C VAL A 74 8.66 -7.62 14.66
N SER A 75 7.68 -8.50 14.83
CA SER A 75 7.51 -9.36 15.98
C SER A 75 7.78 -10.79 15.54
N THR A 76 8.93 -11.33 15.95
CA THR A 76 9.27 -12.75 15.77
C THR A 76 9.17 -13.43 17.13
N PRO A 77 8.10 -14.20 17.38
CA PRO A 77 7.97 -14.97 18.60
C PRO A 77 9.07 -16.05 18.68
N GLY A 78 9.70 -16.21 19.83
CA GLY A 78 10.75 -17.21 20.06
C GLY A 78 10.25 -18.65 20.26
N ASP A 79 8.94 -18.87 20.13
CA ASP A 79 8.25 -20.14 20.38
C ASP A 79 7.96 -20.93 19.10
N SER A 80 8.66 -20.62 18.00
CA SER A 80 8.40 -21.15 16.64
C SER A 80 7.11 -20.63 15.98
N SER A 81 6.46 -19.61 16.53
CA SER A 81 5.33 -18.97 15.87
C SER A 81 5.74 -18.11 14.68
N LEU A 82 4.79 -17.91 13.77
CA LEU A 82 4.94 -17.10 12.56
C LEU A 82 5.46 -15.69 12.87
N SER A 83 6.52 -15.27 12.18
CA SER A 83 6.96 -13.88 12.20
C SER A 83 5.84 -12.96 11.72
N ARG A 84 5.67 -11.82 12.38
CA ARG A 84 4.69 -10.80 12.02
C ARG A 84 5.41 -9.49 11.75
N ALA A 85 5.08 -8.82 10.66
CA ALA A 85 5.50 -7.46 10.40
C ALA A 85 4.28 -6.54 10.45
N SER A 86 4.37 -5.47 11.23
CA SER A 86 3.47 -4.33 11.15
C SER A 86 4.08 -3.34 10.17
N VAL A 87 3.32 -3.01 9.14
CA VAL A 87 3.75 -2.13 8.05
C VAL A 87 2.73 -1.02 7.86
N GLU A 88 3.23 0.19 7.73
CA GLU A 88 2.44 1.35 7.37
C GLU A 88 2.43 1.49 5.85
N LEU A 89 1.23 1.63 5.28
CA LEU A 89 0.99 1.68 3.85
C LEU A 89 0.84 3.14 3.39
N TYR A 90 1.32 3.42 2.20
CA TYR A 90 1.31 4.75 1.62
C TYR A 90 0.92 4.70 0.13
N ARG A 91 0.23 5.75 -0.31
CA ARG A 91 0.04 6.04 -1.73
C ARG A 91 0.64 7.37 -2.16
#